data_AF-A0A1Y5FNA3-F1
#
_entry.id   AF-A0A1Y5FNA3-F1
#
_cell.length_a   1.000
_cell.length_b   1.000
_cell.length_c   1.000
_cell.angle_alpha   90.00
_cell.angle_beta   90.00
_cell.angle_gamma   90.00
#
_symmetry.space_group_name_H-M   'P 1'
#
loop_
_entity.id
_entity.type
_entity.pdbx_description
1 polymer ?
#
loop_
_entity_poly.entity_id
_entity_poly.type
_entity_poly.pdbx_seq_one_letter_code
_entity_poly.pdbx_strand_id
1 'polypeptide(L)' 'MNTDASKTLLFYLMAQRRVGQRPDRVEPRAVKRRPKPMPLLMKPREEARADIRKNGHAKKLK' A
#
# COMPACT_ATOMS: atom_id res chain seq x y z
N MET A 1 0.82 -38.05 -17.16
CA MET A 1 0.26 -37.57 -15.89
C MET A 1 0.11 -36.06 -15.98
N ASN A 2 -1.12 -35.54 -15.96
CA ASN A 2 -1.41 -34.12 -16.20
C ASN A 2 -0.85 -33.23 -15.09
N THR A 3 0.40 -32.80 -15.26
CA THR A 3 1.14 -31.96 -14.30
C THR A 3 0.50 -30.59 -14.05
N ASP A 4 -0.44 -30.19 -14.90
CA ASP A 4 -1.12 -28.90 -14.81
C ASP A 4 -2.03 -28.83 -13.58
N ALA A 5 -2.81 -29.88 -13.33
CA ALA A 5 -3.72 -29.96 -12.18
C ALA A 5 -2.97 -29.96 -10.82
N SER A 6 -1.80 -30.59 -10.75
CA SER A 6 -0.97 -30.57 -9.55
C SER A 6 -0.33 -29.20 -9.30
N LYS A 7 0.04 -28.48 -10.37
CA LYS A 7 0.63 -27.13 -10.26
C LYS A 7 -0.40 -26.11 -9.84
N THR A 8 -1.60 -26.16 -10.40
CA THR A 8 -2.70 -25.27 -10.02
C THR A 8 -3.09 -25.46 -8.56
N LEU A 9 -3.18 -26.71 -8.08
CA LEU A 9 -3.43 -27.02 -6.68
C LEU A 9 -2.33 -26.47 -5.75
N LEU A 10 -1.06 -26.65 -6.12
CA LEU A 10 0.06 -26.13 -5.35
C LEU A 10 0.02 -24.59 -5.24
N PHE A 11 -0.18 -23.89 -6.37
CA PHE A 11 -0.27 -22.43 -6.36
C PHE A 11 -1.46 -21.92 -5.55
N TYR A 12 -2.59 -22.63 -5.59
CA TYR A 12 -3.75 -22.30 -4.77
C TYR A 12 -3.41 -22.39 -3.27
N LEU A 13 -2.75 -23.47 -2.83
CA LEU A 13 -2.34 -23.64 -1.43
C LEU A 13 -1.33 -22.57 -0.98
N MET A 14 -0.37 -22.20 -1.84
CA MET A 14 0.58 -21.13 -1.54
C MET A 14 -0.12 -19.77 -1.38
N ALA A 15 -1.13 -19.48 -2.19
CA ALA A 15 -1.87 -18.22 -2.16
C ALA A 15 -2.76 -18.06 -0.91
N GLN A 16 -3.15 -19.15 -0.24
CA GLN A 16 -3.96 -19.10 0.99
C GLN A 16 -3.22 -18.39 2.12
N ARG A 17 -1.91 -18.60 2.25
CA ARG A 17 -1.11 -18.00 3.32
C ARG A 17 -0.59 -16.63 2.91
N ARG A 18 -1.46 -15.61 3.00
CA ARG A 18 -1.05 -14.21 2.86
C ARG A 18 -0.10 -13.80 3.99
N VAL A 19 1.18 -13.67 3.68
CA VAL A 19 2.18 -13.15 4.62
C VAL A 19 2.14 -11.62 4.60
N GLY A 20 1.95 -11.01 5.78
CA GLY A 20 1.98 -9.55 5.94
C GLY A 20 0.63 -8.85 5.73
N GLN A 21 -0.36 -9.15 6.58
CA GLN A 21 -1.49 -8.25 6.78
C GLN A 21 -0.98 -6.96 7.42
N ARG A 22 -0.67 -5.96 6.59
CA ARG A 22 -0.23 -4.62 7.01
C ARG A 22 -1.22 -3.54 6.53
N PRO A 23 -2.55 -3.69 6.73
CA PRO A 23 -3.52 -2.72 6.24
C PRO A 23 -3.29 -1.32 6.83
N ASP A 24 -2.84 -1.24 8.08
CA ASP A 24 -2.65 0.02 8.81
C ASP A 24 -1.28 0.70 8.53
N ARG A 25 -0.41 0.05 7.76
CA ARG A 25 0.91 0.60 7.40
C ARG A 25 0.79 1.44 6.14
N VAL A 26 0.13 2.57 6.32
CA VAL A 26 0.04 3.64 5.33
C VAL A 26 0.96 4.76 5.79
N GLU A 27 1.87 5.20 4.92
CA GLU A 27 2.72 6.38 5.13
C GLU A 27 2.26 7.50 4.18
N PRO A 28 2.25 8.77 4.63
CA PRO A 28 1.92 9.88 3.77
C PRO A 28 2.95 10.04 2.64
N ARG A 29 2.46 10.00 1.40
CA ARG A 29 3.21 10.39 0.18
C ARG A 29 3.32 11.91 0.09
N ALA A 30 3.66 12.54 1.21
CA ALA A 30 3.86 13.97 1.35
C ALA A 30 5.30 14.18 1.82
N VAL A 31 5.99 15.10 1.15
CA VAL A 31 7.41 15.34 1.39
C VAL A 31 7.54 16.55 2.31
N LYS A 32 8.45 16.53 3.28
CA LYS A 32 8.62 17.67 4.20
C LYS A 32 9.10 18.95 3.48
N ARG A 33 10.16 18.87 2.65
CA ARG A 33 10.75 20.06 1.98
C ARG A 33 11.45 19.79 0.62
N ARG A 34 11.39 18.57 0.03
CA ARG A 34 12.11 18.24 -1.23
C ARG A 34 11.28 18.64 -2.46
N PRO A 35 11.88 19.12 -3.56
CA PRO A 35 11.20 19.45 -4.81
C PRO A 35 10.74 18.19 -5.56
N LYS A 36 9.75 17.49 -5.01
CA LYS A 36 8.96 16.50 -5.73
C LYS A 36 7.57 17.09 -5.96
N PRO A 37 6.88 16.75 -7.05
CA PRO A 37 5.50 17.18 -7.32
C PRO A 37 4.52 16.42 -6.40
N MET A 38 4.66 16.62 -5.09
CA MET A 38 3.85 16.01 -4.05
C MET A 38 3.49 17.10 -3.04
N PRO A 39 2.30 17.02 -2.41
CA PRO A 39 1.93 17.95 -1.37
C PRO A 39 2.93 17.92 -0.21
N LEU A 40 3.10 19.07 0.46
CA LEU A 40 3.95 19.17 1.64
C LEU A 40 3.28 18.50 2.85
N LEU A 41 4.09 17.82 3.67
CA LEU A 41 3.59 17.26 4.93
C LEU A 41 3.57 18.35 6.01
N MET A 42 2.49 19.12 6.03
CA MET A 42 2.27 20.21 7.00
C MET A 42 1.53 19.76 8.27
N LYS A 43 0.91 18.57 8.24
CA LYS A 43 0.20 17.97 9.37
C LYS A 43 1.07 16.95 10.11
N PRO A 44 0.81 16.68 11.40
CA PRO A 44 1.34 15.52 12.09
C PRO A 44 1.09 14.22 11.30
N ARG A 45 1.99 13.24 11.45
CA ARG A 45 1.91 11.99 10.69
C ARG A 45 0.65 11.20 11.00
N GLU A 46 0.17 11.24 12.24
CA GLU A 46 -1.01 10.47 12.65
C GLU A 46 -2.27 10.97 11.95
N GLU A 47 -2.47 12.29 11.89
CA GLU A 47 -3.56 12.93 11.16
C GLU A 47 -3.48 12.63 9.66
N ALA A 48 -2.29 12.78 9.07
CA ALA A 48 -2.10 12.48 7.65
C ALA A 48 -2.38 10.99 7.32
N ARG A 49 -2.05 10.07 8.23
CA ARG A 49 -2.35 8.64 8.08
C ARG A 49 -3.86 8.37 8.19
N ALA A 50 -4.57 9.06 9.09
CA ALA A 50 -6.02 8.97 9.20
C ALA A 50 -6.71 9.51 7.94
N ASP A 51 -6.27 10.65 7.42
CA ASP A 51 -6.77 11.24 6.17
C ASP A 51 -6.60 10.29 4.99
N ILE A 52 -5.45 9.61 4.88
CA ILE A 52 -5.19 8.64 3.80
C ILE A 52 -6.04 7.37 3.98
N ARG A 53 -6.24 6.90 5.20
CA ARG A 53 -7.15 5.76 5.44
C ARG A 53 -8.58 6.07 5.01
N LYS A 54 -9.04 7.31 5.20
CA LYS A 54 -10.40 7.75 4.84
C LYS A 54 -10.55 8.04 3.34
N ASN A 55 -9.59 8.75 2.74
CA ASN A 55 -9.73 9.36 1.42
C ASN A 55 -8.75 8.82 0.37
N GLY A 56 -7.82 7.94 0.74
CA GLY A 56 -6.73 7.47 -0.11
C GLY A 56 -5.57 8.47 -0.24
N HIS A 57 -4.60 8.14 -1.10
CA HIS A 57 -3.43 8.99 -1.31
C HIS A 57 -3.78 10.21 -2.19
N ALA A 58 -3.28 11.38 -1.80
CA ALA A 58 -3.36 12.58 -2.63
C ALA A 58 -2.64 12.39 -3.99
N LYS A 59 -3.19 13.02 -5.03
CA LYS A 59 -2.56 13.06 -6.36
C LYS A 59 -1.29 13.92 -6.31
N LYS A 60 -0.40 13.67 -7.28
CA LYS A 60 0.78 14.52 -7.50
C LYS A 60 0.35 15.93 -7.87
N LEU A 61 1.13 16.93 -7.45
CA LEU A 61 0.99 18.31 -7.92
C LEU A 61 1.38 18.35 -9.41
N LYS A 62 0.73 19.20 -10.20
CA LYS A 62 1.09 19.40 -11.61
C LYS A 62 2.36 20.24 -11.71
#